data_AF-A0A5B6YZP0-F1
#
_entry.id   AF-A0A5B6YZP0-F1
#
_cell.length_a   1.000
_cell.length_b   1.000
_cell.length_c   1.000
_cell.angle_alpha   90.00
_cell.angle_beta   90.00
_cell.angle_gamma   90.00
#
_symmetry.space_group_name_H-M   'P 1'
#
loop_
_entity.id
_entity.type
_entity.pdbx_description
1 polymer ?
#
loop_
_entity_poly.entity_id
_entity_poly.type
_entity_poly.pdbx_seq_one_letter_code
_entity_poly.pdbx_strand_id
1 'polypeptide(L)'
;MALESLIGILGNIGGCIAAPIGRQFGYLIHYKRNIKNLRTEDDKLVALRDGKQQLVDAAKRNAEDILANVELWFTHVNAINEEAITILEAEATVNKGCLKGWCPNPKARHGLSRKAKKKIDDIGKLIADGNGIGVNVSCRPPPPPPPPPPPPPGIESTIGDGNFKGFESRL
;
A
#
# COMPACT_ATOMS: atom_id res chain seq x y z
N MET A 1 25.42 48.08 38.69
CA MET A 1 25.90 46.68 38.75
C MET A 1 24.80 45.74 39.25
N ALA A 2 23.67 45.64 38.54
CA ALA A 2 22.53 44.81 38.98
C ALA A 2 21.78 44.14 37.81
N LEU A 3 22.50 43.86 36.71
CA LEU A 3 21.95 43.10 35.57
C LEU A 3 22.75 41.80 35.30
N GLU A 4 24.02 41.74 35.72
CA GLU A 4 24.88 40.56 35.59
C GLU A 4 24.48 39.40 36.52
N SER A 5 23.75 39.66 37.62
CA SER A 5 23.40 38.61 38.59
C SER A 5 22.21 37.73 38.18
N LEU A 6 21.41 38.15 37.19
CA LEU A 6 20.26 37.36 36.72
C LEU A 6 20.64 36.32 35.65
N ILE A 7 21.71 36.57 34.88
CA ILE A 7 22.19 35.68 33.82
C ILE A 7 22.82 34.40 34.43
N GLY A 8 23.49 34.53 35.59
CA GLY A 8 24.10 33.40 36.30
C GLY A 8 23.09 32.41 36.92
N ILE A 9 21.88 32.87 37.27
CA ILE A 9 20.84 32.01 37.87
C ILE A 9 20.11 31.22 36.78
N LEU A 10 19.92 31.78 35.57
CA LEU A 10 19.28 31.07 34.46
C LEU A 10 20.21 30.02 33.81
N GLY A 11 21.52 30.28 33.79
CA GLY A 11 22.52 29.37 33.20
C GLY A 11 22.72 28.05 33.95
N ASN A 12 22.52 28.01 35.26
CA ASN A 12 22.79 26.83 36.09
C ASN A 12 21.56 25.94 36.36
N ILE A 13 20.34 26.46 36.17
CA ILE A 13 19.11 25.68 36.39
C ILE A 13 18.73 24.84 35.15
N GLY A 14 19.18 25.25 33.96
CA GLY A 14 18.93 24.55 32.70
C GLY A 14 19.54 23.14 32.64
N GLY A 15 20.72 22.92 33.22
CA GLY A 15 21.43 21.64 33.14
C GLY A 15 20.91 20.53 34.05
N CYS A 16 20.50 20.88 35.28
CA CYS A 16 20.13 19.89 36.30
C CYS A 16 18.64 19.49 36.26
N ILE A 17 17.76 20.37 35.76
CA ILE A 17 16.32 20.10 35.71
C ILE A 17 15.92 19.54 34.33
N ALA A 18 16.60 19.90 33.25
CA ALA A 18 16.28 19.43 31.90
C ALA A 18 16.46 17.92 31.72
N ALA A 19 17.45 17.29 32.36
CA ALA A 19 17.69 15.85 32.23
C ALA A 19 16.58 14.98 32.87
N PRO A 20 16.14 15.21 34.13
CA PRO A 20 15.03 14.48 34.72
C PRO A 20 13.68 14.83 34.07
N ILE A 21 13.38 16.11 33.82
CA ILE A 21 12.11 16.52 33.17
C ILE A 21 12.05 16.03 31.72
N GLY A 22 13.16 16.10 30.98
CA GLY A 22 13.28 15.57 29.62
C GLY A 22 13.10 14.05 29.55
N ARG A 23 13.58 13.28 30.54
CA ARG A 23 13.29 11.84 30.64
C ARG A 23 11.83 11.56 31.01
N GLN A 24 11.28 12.33 31.96
CA GLN A 24 9.89 12.19 32.45
C GLN A 24 8.85 12.51 31.37
N PHE A 25 9.15 13.38 30.40
CA PHE A 25 8.23 13.74 29.32
C PHE A 25 8.70 13.31 27.93
N GLY A 26 9.92 12.80 27.79
CA GLY A 26 10.51 12.41 26.51
C GLY A 26 9.66 11.39 25.76
N TYR A 27 9.03 10.45 26.47
CA TYR A 27 8.12 9.47 25.85
C TYR A 27 6.88 10.13 25.22
N LEU A 28 6.37 11.23 25.79
CA LEU A 28 5.25 11.99 25.20
C LEU A 28 5.68 12.74 23.95
N ILE A 29 6.89 13.32 23.96
CA ILE A 29 7.47 13.99 22.79
C ILE A 29 7.65 12.97 21.65
N HIS A 30 8.22 11.80 21.95
CA HIS A 30 8.37 10.72 20.97
C HIS A 30 7.02 10.22 20.45
N TYR A 31 6.01 10.08 21.32
CA TYR A 31 4.65 9.73 20.91
C TYR A 31 4.06 10.72 19.91
N LYS A 32 4.04 12.03 20.25
CA LYS A 32 3.50 13.07 19.35
C LYS A 32 4.24 13.08 18.02
N ARG A 33 5.58 12.98 18.05
CA ARG A 33 6.41 12.92 16.85
C ARG A 33 6.09 11.69 15.98
N ASN A 34 5.99 10.50 16.59
CA ASN A 34 5.74 9.28 15.84
C ASN A 34 4.33 9.26 15.22
N ILE A 35 3.31 9.77 15.93
CA ILE A 35 1.96 9.89 15.34
C ILE A 35 1.94 10.90 14.18
N LYS A 36 2.61 12.06 14.34
CA LYS A 36 2.72 13.04 13.26
C LYS A 36 3.44 12.46 12.04
N ASN A 37 4.57 11.79 12.25
CA ASN A 37 5.34 11.17 11.19
C ASN A 37 4.54 10.06 10.49
N LEU A 38 3.74 9.28 11.23
CA LEU A 38 2.88 8.26 10.63
C LEU A 38 1.91 8.89 9.63
N ARG A 39 1.21 9.97 10.00
CA ARG A 39 0.32 10.70 9.09
C ARG A 39 1.06 11.19 7.84
N THR A 40 2.23 11.81 8.03
CA THR A 40 3.01 12.35 6.90
C THR A 40 3.54 11.27 5.96
N GLU A 41 3.99 10.12 6.47
CA GLU A 41 4.45 9.02 5.61
C GLU A 41 3.28 8.31 4.92
N ASP A 42 2.15 8.17 5.60
CA ASP A 42 0.92 7.62 5.02
C ASP A 42 0.40 8.50 3.87
N ASP A 43 0.38 9.82 4.03
CA ASP A 43 0.02 10.78 2.96
C ASP A 43 0.91 10.60 1.71
N LYS A 44 2.22 10.39 1.91
CA LYS A 44 3.16 10.14 0.80
C LYS A 44 2.87 8.82 0.10
N LEU A 45 2.57 7.77 0.88
CA LEU A 45 2.23 6.45 0.33
C LEU A 45 0.94 6.52 -0.49
N VAL A 46 -0.07 7.22 0.02
CA VAL A 46 -1.33 7.50 -0.69
C VAL A 46 -1.08 8.23 -2.01
N ALA A 47 -0.28 9.30 -2.01
CA ALA A 47 0.05 10.03 -3.23
C ALA A 47 0.78 9.15 -4.26
N LEU A 48 1.72 8.32 -3.82
CA LEU A 48 2.44 7.38 -4.68
C LEU A 48 1.48 6.33 -5.27
N ARG A 49 0.61 5.76 -4.44
CA ARG A 49 -0.43 4.81 -4.86
C ARG A 49 -1.33 5.42 -5.91
N ASP A 50 -1.83 6.64 -5.70
CA ASP A 50 -2.72 7.31 -6.64
C ASP A 50 -2.02 7.56 -7.99
N GLY A 51 -0.75 7.96 -7.95
CA GLY A 51 0.07 8.09 -9.16
C GLY A 51 0.24 6.76 -9.91
N LYS A 52 0.50 5.65 -9.20
CA LYS A 52 0.57 4.31 -9.82
C LYS A 52 -0.79 3.84 -10.36
N GLN A 53 -1.88 4.19 -9.68
CA GLN A 53 -3.21 3.80 -10.09
C GLN A 53 -3.55 4.42 -11.45
N GLN A 54 -3.16 5.67 -11.68
CA GLN A 54 -3.32 6.32 -12.98
C GLN A 54 -2.58 5.57 -14.12
N LEU A 55 -1.40 5.02 -13.84
CA LEU A 55 -0.67 4.20 -14.80
C LEU A 55 -1.39 2.89 -15.08
N VAL A 56 -1.90 2.23 -14.03
CA VAL A 56 -2.69 1.00 -14.14
C VAL A 56 -3.97 1.26 -14.96
N ASP A 57 -4.64 2.38 -14.72
CA ASP A 57 -5.85 2.75 -15.44
C ASP A 57 -5.55 3.11 -16.90
N ALA A 58 -4.37 3.64 -17.21
CA ALA A 58 -3.90 3.85 -18.58
C ALA A 58 -3.61 2.50 -19.29
N ALA A 59 -2.93 1.59 -18.62
CA ALA A 59 -2.65 0.25 -19.14
C ALA A 59 -3.95 -0.53 -19.45
N LYS A 60 -4.92 -0.51 -18.52
CA LYS A 60 -6.23 -1.12 -18.73
C LYS A 60 -6.96 -0.53 -19.94
N ARG A 61 -6.90 0.79 -20.14
CA ARG A 61 -7.47 1.45 -21.33
C ARG A 61 -6.80 1.01 -22.63
N ASN A 62 -5.52 0.63 -22.57
CA ASN A 62 -4.77 0.07 -23.69
C ASN A 62 -4.95 -1.45 -23.84
N ALA A 63 -5.85 -2.06 -23.06
CA ALA A 63 -6.02 -3.51 -22.97
C ALA A 63 -4.72 -4.27 -22.65
N GLU A 64 -3.84 -3.65 -21.85
CA GLU A 64 -2.60 -4.27 -21.39
C GLU A 64 -2.81 -5.02 -20.07
N ASP A 65 -2.04 -6.10 -19.90
CA ASP A 65 -2.04 -6.90 -18.68
C ASP A 65 -1.19 -6.23 -17.60
N ILE A 66 -1.73 -6.10 -16.40
CA ILE A 66 -1.01 -5.49 -15.27
C ILE A 66 0.00 -6.48 -14.71
N LEU A 67 1.20 -6.00 -14.39
CA LEU A 67 2.23 -6.84 -13.81
C LEU A 67 1.82 -7.30 -12.40
N ALA A 68 2.03 -8.59 -12.10
CA ALA A 68 1.66 -9.18 -10.80
C ALA A 68 2.35 -8.51 -9.60
N ASN A 69 3.57 -7.99 -9.77
CA ASN A 69 4.27 -7.25 -8.72
C ASN A 69 3.57 -5.92 -8.37
N VAL A 70 2.92 -5.28 -9.34
CA VAL A 70 2.12 -4.07 -9.13
C VAL A 70 0.88 -4.40 -8.31
N GLU A 71 0.15 -5.47 -8.65
CA GLU A 71 -1.03 -5.90 -7.90
C GLU A 71 -0.69 -6.31 -6.46
N LEU A 72 0.41 -7.03 -6.26
CA LEU A 72 0.92 -7.40 -4.94
C LEU A 72 1.26 -6.15 -4.13
N TRP A 73 1.90 -5.17 -4.76
CA TRP A 73 2.24 -3.90 -4.10
C TRP A 73 0.98 -3.15 -3.65
N PHE A 74 -0.04 -3.02 -4.50
CA PHE A 74 -1.32 -2.41 -4.11
C PHE A 74 -1.98 -3.13 -2.94
N THR A 75 -1.93 -4.46 -2.94
CA THR A 75 -2.47 -5.29 -1.85
C THR A 75 -1.78 -4.95 -0.52
N HIS A 76 -0.45 -4.85 -0.50
CA HIS A 76 0.29 -4.49 0.70
C HIS A 76 0.02 -3.05 1.15
N VAL A 77 -0.10 -2.09 0.22
CA VAL A 77 -0.44 -0.69 0.53
C VAL A 77 -1.80 -0.61 1.22
N ASN A 78 -2.82 -1.30 0.70
CA ASN A 78 -4.16 -1.29 1.29
C ASN A 78 -4.16 -1.86 2.72
N ALA A 79 -3.47 -2.98 2.94
CA ALA A 79 -3.36 -3.59 4.27
C ALA A 79 -2.69 -2.64 5.29
N ILE A 80 -1.61 -1.96 4.91
CA ILE A 80 -0.93 -1.01 5.79
C ILE A 80 -1.81 0.22 6.08
N ASN A 81 -2.52 0.72 5.07
CA ASN A 81 -3.42 1.86 5.22
C ASN A 81 -4.55 1.57 6.24
N GLU A 82 -5.17 0.38 6.18
CA GLU A 82 -6.17 -0.04 7.18
C GLU A 82 -5.61 -0.10 8.60
N GLU A 83 -4.40 -0.63 8.76
CA GLU A 83 -3.72 -0.66 10.06
C GLU A 83 -3.36 0.76 10.56
N ALA A 84 -2.95 1.66 9.66
CA ALA A 84 -2.65 3.04 9.99
C ALA A 84 -3.91 3.77 10.49
N ILE A 85 -5.05 3.63 9.80
CA ILE A 85 -6.36 4.16 10.22
C ILE A 85 -6.69 3.67 11.62
N THR A 86 -6.56 2.36 11.88
CA THR A 86 -6.83 1.77 13.20
C THR A 86 -5.97 2.40 14.30
N ILE A 87 -4.68 2.70 14.04
CA ILE A 87 -3.80 3.37 15.00
C ILE A 87 -4.25 4.81 15.25
N LEU A 88 -4.68 5.54 14.22
CA LEU A 88 -5.13 6.92 14.33
C LEU A 88 -6.47 7.03 15.08
N GLU A 89 -7.39 6.08 14.89
CA GLU A 89 -8.63 5.99 15.68
C GLU A 89 -8.37 5.68 17.15
N ALA A 90 -7.45 4.76 17.42
CA ALA A 90 -7.00 4.45 18.77
C ALA A 90 -6.32 5.67 19.43
N GLU A 91 -5.55 6.45 18.66
CA GLU A 91 -4.95 7.71 19.11
C GLU A 91 -6.01 8.74 19.49
N ALA A 92 -7.02 8.95 18.64
CA ALA A 92 -8.13 9.84 18.94
C ALA A 92 -8.84 9.45 20.24
N THR A 93 -9.07 8.14 20.44
CA THR A 93 -9.69 7.60 21.66
C THR A 93 -8.82 7.84 22.90
N VAL A 94 -7.51 7.59 22.82
CA VAL A 94 -6.57 7.81 23.93
C VAL A 94 -6.36 9.30 24.25
N ASN A 95 -6.67 10.19 23.31
CA ASN A 95 -6.58 11.65 23.52
C ASN A 95 -7.89 12.29 24.02
N LYS A 96 -9.06 11.66 23.86
CA LYS A 96 -10.37 12.20 24.29
C LYS A 96 -10.47 12.54 25.79
N GLY A 97 -9.59 11.99 26.64
CA GLY A 97 -9.55 12.24 28.09
C GLY A 97 -8.45 13.19 28.59
N CYS A 98 -7.74 13.89 27.70
CA CYS A 98 -6.64 14.78 28.10
C CYS A 98 -7.14 16.13 28.63
N LEU A 99 -6.87 16.44 29.89
CA LEU A 99 -7.19 17.72 30.52
C LEU A 99 -5.90 18.47 30.84
N LYS A 100 -5.75 19.70 30.31
CA LYS A 100 -4.64 20.64 30.65
C LYS A 100 -3.24 19.98 30.61
N GLY A 101 -2.98 19.16 29.59
CA GLY A 101 -1.68 18.49 29.40
C GLY A 101 -1.49 17.19 30.19
N TRP A 102 -2.39 16.87 31.12
CA TRP A 102 -2.45 15.57 31.76
C TRP A 102 -3.33 14.63 30.94
N CYS A 103 -2.77 13.50 30.57
CA CYS A 103 -3.48 12.51 29.79
C CYS A 103 -3.44 11.16 30.53
N PRO A 104 -4.60 10.60 30.89
CA PRO A 104 -4.64 9.30 31.52
C PRO A 104 -4.09 8.23 30.56
N ASN A 105 -3.42 7.22 31.13
CA ASN A 105 -2.86 6.05 30.45
C ASN A 105 -1.59 6.26 29.57
N PRO A 106 -0.43 6.55 30.19
CA PRO A 106 0.86 6.63 29.50
C PRO A 106 1.31 5.30 28.86
N LYS A 107 0.90 4.15 29.41
CA LYS A 107 1.21 2.83 28.86
C LYS A 107 0.56 2.60 27.49
N ALA A 108 -0.72 2.95 27.34
CA ALA A 108 -1.41 2.87 26.05
C ALA A 108 -0.77 3.80 25.01
N ARG A 109 -0.43 5.03 25.38
CA ARG A 109 0.28 5.99 24.50
C ARG A 109 1.63 5.46 24.04
N HIS A 110 2.40 4.91 24.97
CA HIS A 110 3.68 4.31 24.64
C HIS A 110 3.51 3.12 23.69
N GLY A 111 2.51 2.28 23.91
CA GLY A 111 2.13 1.20 22.99
C GLY A 111 1.79 1.71 21.59
N LEU A 112 0.92 2.72 21.48
CA LEU A 112 0.56 3.34 20.20
C LEU A 112 1.77 3.97 19.51
N SER A 113 2.64 4.67 20.25
CA SER A 113 3.87 5.25 19.71
C SER A 113 4.77 4.21 19.04
N ARG A 114 4.94 3.04 19.66
CA ARG A 114 5.74 1.95 19.10
C ARG A 114 5.08 1.32 17.87
N LYS A 115 3.75 1.13 17.90
CA LYS A 115 2.99 0.65 16.74
C LYS A 115 3.12 1.61 15.56
N ALA A 116 2.94 2.91 15.80
CA ALA A 116 3.10 3.96 14.80
C ALA A 116 4.51 3.97 14.21
N LYS A 117 5.54 3.86 15.05
CA LYS A 117 6.93 3.78 14.58
C LYS A 117 7.17 2.57 13.67
N LYS A 118 6.70 1.38 14.06
CA LYS A 118 6.82 0.18 13.21
C LYS A 118 6.13 0.39 11.85
N LYS A 119 4.95 1.02 11.86
CA LYS A 119 4.22 1.29 10.62
C LYS A 119 4.89 2.33 9.73
N ILE A 120 5.51 3.35 10.30
CA ILE A 120 6.38 4.26 9.54
C ILE A 120 7.47 3.48 8.80
N ASP A 121 8.14 2.55 9.49
CA ASP A 121 9.21 1.75 8.88
C ASP A 121 8.66 0.85 7.75
N ASP A 122 7.47 0.26 7.94
CA ASP A 122 6.81 -0.57 6.91
C ASP A 122 6.33 0.28 5.70
N ILE A 123 5.76 1.47 5.94
CA ILE A 123 5.38 2.43 4.89
C ILE A 123 6.61 2.84 4.07
N GLY A 124 7.73 3.15 4.74
CA GLY A 124 8.97 3.53 4.06
C GLY A 124 9.47 2.46 3.09
N LYS A 125 9.31 1.18 3.44
CA LYS A 125 9.64 0.06 2.53
C LYS A 125 8.69 0.02 1.33
N LEU A 126 7.38 0.17 1.53
CA LEU A 126 6.43 0.20 0.41
C LEU A 126 6.65 1.38 -0.53
N ILE A 127 7.03 2.54 -0.01
CA ILE A 127 7.42 3.68 -0.85
C ILE A 127 8.64 3.32 -1.70
N ALA A 128 9.67 2.69 -1.11
CA ALA A 128 10.85 2.26 -1.84
C ALA A 128 10.51 1.22 -2.92
N ASP A 129 9.71 0.21 -2.57
CA ASP A 129 9.26 -0.84 -3.50
C ASP A 129 8.45 -0.25 -4.66
N GLY A 130 7.50 0.65 -4.36
CA GLY A 130 6.67 1.32 -5.36
C GLY A 130 7.47 2.22 -6.29
N ASN A 131 8.49 2.90 -5.77
CA ASN A 131 9.44 3.64 -6.61
C ASN A 131 10.25 2.71 -7.52
N GLY A 132 10.65 1.54 -7.01
CA GLY A 132 11.36 0.51 -7.77
C GLY A 132 10.58 -0.08 -8.95
N ILE A 133 9.24 -0.13 -8.86
CA ILE A 133 8.36 -0.55 -9.96
C ILE A 133 8.48 0.38 -11.19
N GLY A 134 8.91 1.63 -11.02
CA GLY A 134 9.09 2.56 -12.15
C GLY A 134 7.77 2.90 -12.88
N VAL A 135 7.86 3.45 -14.09
CA VAL A 135 6.67 3.86 -14.87
C VAL A 135 6.02 2.72 -15.65
N ASN A 136 6.70 1.57 -15.74
CA ASN A 136 6.19 0.42 -16.48
C ASN A 136 5.38 -0.49 -15.54
N VAL A 137 4.06 -0.46 -15.66
CA VAL A 137 3.14 -1.21 -14.80
C VAL A 137 2.46 -2.38 -15.51
N SER A 138 2.72 -2.56 -16.80
CA SER A 138 1.99 -3.47 -17.65
C SER A 138 2.86 -4.11 -18.73
N CYS A 139 2.33 -5.17 -19.31
CA CYS A 139 2.86 -5.83 -20.49
C CYS A 139 1.78 -5.93 -21.56
N ARG A 140 2.20 -5.94 -22.83
CA ARG A 140 1.26 -6.24 -23.91
C ARG A 140 0.75 -7.68 -23.78
N PRO A 141 -0.56 -7.89 -23.94
CA PRO A 141 -1.12 -9.23 -23.94
C PRO A 141 -0.59 -10.01 -25.15
N PRO A 142 -0.50 -11.34 -25.05
CA PRO A 142 -0.13 -12.17 -26.18
C PRO A 142 -1.13 -11.96 -27.33
N PRO A 143 -0.67 -12.01 -28.60
CA PRO A 143 -1.56 -11.88 -29.75
C PRO A 143 -2.62 -12.99 -29.72
N PRO A 144 -3.84 -12.70 -30.19
CA PRO A 144 -4.90 -13.71 -30.22
C PRO A 144 -4.45 -14.92 -31.07
N PRO A 145 -4.83 -16.15 -30.68
CA PRO A 145 -4.57 -17.32 -31.50
C PRO A 145 -5.19 -17.13 -32.90
N PRO A 146 -4.54 -17.62 -33.97
CA PRO A 146 -5.09 -17.53 -35.31
C PRO A 146 -6.48 -18.19 -35.35
N PRO A 147 -7.41 -17.68 -36.19
CA PRO A 147 -8.72 -18.30 -36.33
C PRO A 147 -8.56 -19.77 -36.78
N PRO A 148 -9.44 -20.67 -36.32
CA PRO A 148 -9.41 -22.05 -36.78
C PRO A 148 -9.54 -22.10 -38.31
N PRO A 149 -8.84 -23.03 -38.99
CA PRO A 149 -8.96 -23.17 -40.43
C PRO A 149 -10.43 -23.44 -40.80
N PRO A 150 -10.91 -22.93 -41.95
CA PRO A 150 -12.25 -23.23 -42.40
C PRO A 150 -12.45 -24.75 -42.51
N PRO A 151 -13.65 -25.26 -42.19
CA PRO A 151 -13.93 -26.68 -42.36
C PRO A 151 -13.61 -27.09 -43.81
N PRO A 152 -12.97 -28.26 -44.02
CA PRO A 152 -12.70 -28.75 -45.36
C PRO A 152 -14.02 -28.77 -46.15
N PRO A 153 -14.02 -28.36 -47.44
CA PRO A 153 -15.20 -28.45 -48.27
C PRO A 153 -15.78 -29.85 -48.12
N GLY A 154 -17.01 -29.92 -47.61
CA GLY A 154 -17.73 -31.19 -47.56
C GLY A 154 -17.76 -31.71 -48.99
N ILE A 155 -17.10 -32.84 -49.23
CA ILE A 155 -17.42 -33.63 -50.41
C ILE A 155 -18.87 -34.04 -50.21
N GLU A 156 -19.78 -33.27 -50.81
CA GLU A 156 -21.13 -33.70 -51.06
C GLU A 156 -20.99 -35.01 -51.82
N SER A 157 -21.15 -36.11 -51.09
CA SER A 157 -21.19 -37.43 -51.67
C SER A 157 -22.44 -37.44 -52.52
N THR A 158 -22.28 -37.09 -53.79
CA THR A 158 -23.26 -37.39 -54.84
C THR A 158 -23.40 -38.90 -54.84
N ILE A 159 -24.35 -39.39 -54.03
CA ILE A 159 -24.89 -40.73 -54.13
C ILE A 159 -25.58 -40.72 -55.49
N GLY A 160 -24.83 -41.15 -56.51
CA GLY A 160 -25.41 -41.44 -57.80
C GLY A 160 -26.52 -42.46 -57.59
N ASP A 161 -27.71 -42.12 -58.06
CA ASP A 161 -28.83 -43.02 -58.31
C ASP A 161 -28.40 -44.08 -59.33
N GLY A 162 -27.50 -44.97 -58.91
CA GLY A 162 -26.99 -46.10 -59.66
C GLY A 162 -27.81 -47.32 -59.30
N ASN A 163 -28.83 -47.58 -60.11
CA ASN A 163 -29.61 -48.81 -60.17
C ASN A 163 -28.70 -50.05 -60.22
N PHE A 164 -28.31 -50.58 -59.06
CA PHE A 164 -27.49 -51.78 -58.94
C PHE A 164 -28.40 -53.00 -59.15
N LYS A 165 -28.47 -53.50 -60.39
CA LYS A 165 -29.13 -54.77 -60.68
C LYS A 165 -28.34 -55.90 -60.05
N GLY A 166 -29.01 -56.67 -59.18
CA GLY A 166 -28.45 -57.83 -58.51
C GLY A 166 -27.97 -58.89 -59.50
N PHE A 167 -26.77 -59.42 -59.23
CA PHE A 167 -26.29 -60.63 -59.88
C PHE A 167 -26.92 -61.84 -59.19
N GLU A 168 -27.77 -62.56 -59.93
CA GLU A 168 -28.19 -63.92 -59.60
C GLU A 168 -26.95 -64.82 -59.56
N SER A 169 -26.65 -65.37 -58.38
CA SER A 169 -25.66 -66.43 -58.24
C SER A 169 -26.32 -67.76 -58.61
N ARG A 170 -25.94 -68.31 -59.75
CA ARG A 170 -26.10 -69.73 -60.03
C ARG A 170 -24.89 -70.46 -59.45
N LEU A 171 -25.10 -71.19 -58.37
CA LEU A 171 -24.49 -72.48 -58.03
C LEU A 171 -25.23 -73.07 -56.84
#